data_AF-A0A3D0H7W5-F1
#
_entry.id   AF-A0A3D0H7W5-F1
#
_cell.length_a   1.000
_cell.length_b   1.000
_cell.length_c   1.000
_cell.angle_alpha   90.00
_cell.angle_beta   90.00
_cell.angle_gamma   90.00
#
_symmetry.space_group_name_H-M   'P 1'
#
loop_
_entity.id
_entity.type
_entity.pdbx_description
1 polymer ?
#
loop_
_entity_poly.entity_id
_entity_poly.type
_entity_poly.pdbx_seq_one_letter_code
_entity_poly.pdbx_strand_id
1 'polypeptide(L)'
;MPTTNDSPCNAMATPASPGTWNQEQLLQSLTDHLNQLITEKSSRLPANRLLLQLRQDATFQDTLKRWRTMSSTERLGAWKNLLECAGKHAREALPYCVRCGDCCRQSSPTLHLEDLELLQHNRIPWNQLVTLRRGEPVRSPLEEQVFYLLDERIKIREKPDAQECVFLGEEGDSCLIYEDRPLQCRAQACWDEEPARELSKQPYLTRRDIFQGVELMLELIAEHDRRCSFDQLNEAFLQLQADHGESIDAVLGLLQYEDHFRHFLAEQLKIPTDNLELIFGRSHSGLVPLFGFRVVPEPDGTRRLVPDETNEKR
;
A
#
# COMPACT_ATOMS: atom_id res chain seq x y z
N MET A 1 15.21 -11.91 -65.91
CA MET A 1 14.60 -11.13 -64.82
C MET A 1 15.08 -11.66 -63.48
N PRO A 2 15.94 -10.92 -62.78
CA PRO A 2 16.07 -11.03 -61.33
C PRO A 2 15.55 -9.73 -60.70
N THR A 3 14.52 -9.82 -59.87
CA THR A 3 14.02 -8.70 -59.06
C THR A 3 14.82 -8.63 -57.76
N THR A 4 15.64 -7.59 -57.63
CA THR A 4 16.28 -7.18 -56.38
C THR A 4 15.22 -6.68 -55.42
N ASN A 5 15.21 -7.24 -54.22
CA ASN A 5 14.29 -6.90 -53.14
C ASN A 5 14.99 -5.86 -52.24
N ASP A 6 14.79 -4.57 -52.54
CA ASP A 6 15.23 -3.48 -51.66
C ASP A 6 14.24 -3.35 -50.50
N SER A 7 14.69 -3.76 -49.31
CA SER A 7 14.02 -3.43 -48.05
C SER A 7 14.24 -1.96 -47.73
N PRO A 8 13.21 -1.16 -47.41
CA PRO A 8 13.42 0.22 -47.01
C PRO A 8 14.01 0.26 -45.60
N CYS A 9 15.21 0.82 -45.53
CA CYS A 9 15.91 1.22 -44.32
C CYS A 9 14.98 2.12 -43.48
N ASN A 10 14.63 1.65 -42.28
CA ASN A 10 13.80 2.38 -41.33
C ASN A 10 14.64 3.51 -40.72
N ALA A 11 14.62 4.69 -41.34
CA ALA A 11 15.28 5.88 -40.83
C ALA A 11 14.60 6.29 -39.52
N MET A 12 15.29 6.07 -38.38
CA MET A 12 14.89 6.63 -37.09
C MET A 12 14.83 8.16 -37.23
N ALA A 13 13.62 8.72 -37.20
CA ALA A 13 13.40 10.15 -37.23
C ALA A 13 14.21 10.81 -36.10
N THR A 14 14.97 11.85 -36.44
CA THR A 14 15.67 12.68 -35.45
C THR A 14 14.65 13.21 -34.45
N PRO A 15 14.87 13.11 -33.12
CA PRO A 15 13.91 13.62 -32.16
C PRO A 15 13.65 15.10 -32.44
N ALA A 16 12.38 15.47 -32.55
CA ALA A 16 11.97 16.84 -32.82
C ALA A 16 12.63 17.79 -31.80
N SER A 17 13.08 18.95 -32.24
CA SER A 17 13.68 19.95 -31.35
C SER A 17 12.61 20.52 -30.39
N PRO A 18 12.94 20.90 -29.14
CA PRO A 18 11.99 21.56 -28.24
C PRO A 18 11.28 22.78 -28.85
N GLY A 19 11.94 23.45 -29.81
CA GLY A 19 11.36 24.57 -30.56
C GLY A 19 10.14 24.24 -31.42
N THR A 20 9.88 22.96 -31.73
CA THR A 20 8.74 22.52 -32.55
C THR A 20 7.69 21.73 -31.78
N TRP A 21 7.95 21.42 -30.50
CA TRP A 21 7.04 20.60 -29.69
C TRP A 21 5.71 21.28 -29.44
N ASN A 22 4.64 20.49 -29.51
CA ASN A 22 3.38 20.83 -28.88
C ASN A 22 3.49 20.64 -27.34
N GLN A 23 2.42 20.96 -26.60
CA GLN A 23 2.44 20.89 -25.15
C GLN A 23 2.49 19.45 -24.61
N GLU A 24 1.93 18.48 -25.33
CA GLU A 24 1.98 17.07 -24.96
C GLU A 24 3.40 16.52 -25.05
N GLN A 25 4.09 16.82 -26.17
CA GLN A 25 5.49 16.48 -26.37
C GLN A 25 6.40 17.10 -25.30
N LEU A 26 6.15 18.36 -24.91
CA LEU A 26 6.86 18.97 -23.79
C LEU A 26 6.70 18.18 -22.49
N LEU A 27 5.46 17.82 -22.14
CA LEU A 27 5.17 17.09 -20.90
C LEU A 27 5.76 15.68 -20.92
N GLN A 28 5.73 15.01 -22.07
CA GLN A 28 6.35 13.70 -22.25
C GLN A 28 7.87 13.79 -22.08
N SER A 29 8.52 14.73 -22.78
CA SER A 29 9.98 14.91 -22.67
C SER A 29 10.42 15.33 -21.27
N LEU A 30 9.61 16.10 -20.54
CA LEU A 30 9.87 16.39 -19.14
C LEU A 30 9.77 15.12 -18.28
N THR A 31 8.74 14.30 -18.49
CA THR A 31 8.57 13.03 -17.76
C THR A 31 9.76 12.10 -18.00
N ASP A 32 10.22 11.99 -19.25
CA ASP A 32 11.41 11.20 -19.61
C ASP A 32 12.66 11.70 -18.88
N HIS A 33 12.84 13.03 -18.82
CA HIS A 33 13.94 13.64 -18.09
C HIS A 33 13.88 13.37 -16.58
N LEU A 34 12.69 13.44 -15.96
CA LEU A 34 12.53 13.11 -14.54
C LEU A 34 12.89 11.66 -14.24
N ASN A 35 12.48 10.73 -15.11
CA ASN A 35 12.85 9.32 -15.00
C ASN A 35 14.36 9.11 -15.16
N GLN A 36 15.02 9.89 -16.03
CA GLN A 36 16.47 9.87 -16.15
C GLN A 36 17.16 10.35 -14.86
N LEU A 37 16.70 11.45 -14.26
CA LEU A 37 17.26 11.95 -12.99
C LEU A 37 17.16 10.92 -11.86
N ILE A 38 16.09 10.13 -11.83
CA ILE A 38 15.92 9.03 -10.86
C ILE A 38 16.87 7.88 -11.17
N THR A 39 16.96 7.46 -12.43
CA THR A 39 17.82 6.36 -12.88
C THR A 39 19.31 6.65 -12.60
N GLU A 40 19.72 7.89 -12.79
CA GLU A 40 21.08 8.37 -12.50
C GLU A 40 21.33 8.58 -11.00
N LYS A 41 20.36 8.22 -10.14
CA LYS A 41 20.40 8.41 -8.67
C LYS A 41 20.61 9.88 -8.26
N SER A 42 20.26 10.81 -9.12
CA SER A 42 20.30 12.26 -8.85
C SER A 42 19.08 12.72 -8.02
N SER A 43 18.07 11.86 -7.87
CA SER A 43 16.91 12.05 -6.99
C SER A 43 16.64 10.77 -6.21
N ARG A 44 16.25 10.91 -4.94
CA ARG A 44 15.65 9.82 -4.13
C ARG A 44 14.12 9.84 -4.17
N LEU A 45 13.54 10.86 -4.82
CA LEU A 45 12.10 11.05 -4.91
C LEU A 45 11.51 10.26 -6.08
N PRO A 46 10.30 9.70 -5.91
CA PRO A 46 9.55 9.11 -7.02
C PRO A 46 9.24 10.13 -8.14
N ALA A 47 9.08 9.64 -9.39
CA ALA A 47 8.82 10.48 -10.56
C ALA A 47 7.52 11.28 -10.43
N ASN A 48 6.44 10.64 -9.98
CA ASN A 48 5.14 11.28 -9.78
C ASN A 48 5.23 12.43 -8.77
N ARG A 49 5.95 12.21 -7.66
CA ARG A 49 6.25 13.27 -6.69
C ARG A 49 7.00 14.44 -7.33
N LEU A 50 8.07 14.18 -8.09
CA LEU A 50 8.83 15.25 -8.74
C LEU A 50 7.96 16.08 -9.69
N LEU A 51 7.11 15.42 -10.46
CA LEU A 51 6.19 16.10 -11.37
C LEU A 51 5.19 16.98 -10.62
N LEU A 52 4.58 16.47 -9.54
CA LEU A 52 3.65 17.27 -8.73
C LEU A 52 4.33 18.43 -8.00
N GLN A 53 5.57 18.23 -7.58
CA GLN A 53 6.39 19.29 -7.00
C GLN A 53 6.69 20.38 -8.04
N LEU A 54 7.10 19.99 -9.25
CA LEU A 54 7.32 20.92 -10.36
C LEU A 54 6.06 21.70 -10.76
N ARG A 55 4.89 21.06 -10.71
CA ARG A 55 3.60 21.74 -10.99
C ARG A 55 3.30 22.90 -10.05
N GLN A 56 3.93 22.92 -8.87
CA GLN A 56 3.80 24.02 -7.90
C GLN A 56 4.79 25.16 -8.16
N ASP A 57 5.81 24.95 -9.01
CA ASP A 57 6.81 25.97 -9.33
C ASP A 57 6.26 27.03 -10.29
N ALA A 58 6.55 28.30 -10.00
CA ALA A 58 6.08 29.43 -10.80
C ALA A 58 6.66 29.42 -12.23
N THR A 59 7.92 29.00 -12.40
CA THR A 59 8.58 28.89 -13.71
C THR A 59 7.90 27.84 -14.56
N PHE A 60 7.56 26.70 -13.96
CA PHE A 60 6.83 25.64 -14.64
C PHE A 60 5.44 26.11 -15.08
N GLN A 61 4.69 26.75 -14.18
CA GLN A 61 3.35 27.26 -14.48
C GLN A 61 3.36 28.34 -15.57
N ASP A 62 4.30 29.28 -15.52
CA ASP A 62 4.45 30.33 -16.55
C ASP A 62 4.80 29.71 -17.92
N THR A 63 5.74 28.77 -17.92
CA THR A 63 6.16 28.08 -19.14
C THR A 63 5.00 27.37 -19.80
N LEU A 64 4.21 26.59 -19.04
CA LEU A 64 3.04 25.90 -19.59
C LEU A 64 1.98 26.84 -20.13
N LYS A 65 1.69 27.94 -19.44
CA LYS A 65 0.69 28.93 -19.88
C LYS A 65 1.07 29.58 -21.21
N ARG A 66 2.36 29.85 -21.40
CA ARG A 66 2.88 30.59 -22.56
C ARG A 66 3.38 29.70 -23.69
N TRP A 67 3.56 28.39 -23.47
CA TRP A 67 4.21 27.48 -24.44
C TRP A 67 3.64 27.57 -25.86
N ARG A 68 2.31 27.63 -25.98
CA ARG A 68 1.61 27.67 -27.27
C ARG A 68 1.89 28.96 -28.05
N THR A 69 2.12 30.06 -27.36
CA THR A 69 2.37 31.38 -27.96
C THR A 69 3.86 31.71 -28.13
N MET A 70 4.75 30.93 -27.52
CA MET A 70 6.20 31.10 -27.64
C MET A 70 6.69 30.76 -29.06
N SER A 71 7.61 31.59 -29.56
CA SER A 71 8.44 31.27 -30.72
C SER A 71 9.35 30.07 -30.44
N SER A 72 9.90 29.46 -31.50
CA SER A 72 10.80 28.31 -31.36
C SER A 72 12.04 28.62 -30.50
N THR A 73 12.58 29.84 -30.58
CA THR A 73 13.74 30.26 -29.76
C THR A 73 13.36 30.42 -28.28
N GLU A 74 12.19 30.99 -27.99
CA GLU A 74 11.68 31.10 -26.62
C GLU A 74 11.42 29.72 -26.00
N ARG A 75 10.88 28.77 -26.78
CA ARG A 75 10.67 27.38 -26.33
C ARG A 75 11.97 26.68 -25.96
N LEU A 76 13.05 26.88 -26.72
CA LEU A 76 14.36 26.33 -26.38
C LEU A 76 14.89 26.88 -25.04
N GLY A 77 14.77 28.20 -24.83
CA GLY A 77 15.15 28.84 -23.57
C GLY A 77 14.30 28.37 -22.39
N ALA A 78 12.98 28.32 -22.58
CA ALA A 78 12.05 27.84 -21.57
C ALA A 78 12.29 26.36 -21.21
N TRP A 79 12.58 25.51 -22.20
CA TRP A 79 12.95 24.12 -21.96
C TRP A 79 14.22 24.00 -21.11
N LYS A 80 15.27 24.78 -21.41
CA LYS A 80 16.47 24.80 -20.58
C LYS A 80 16.18 25.20 -19.13
N ASN A 81 15.36 26.24 -18.93
CA ASN A 81 14.95 26.68 -17.60
C ASN A 81 14.14 25.60 -16.86
N LEU A 82 13.27 24.86 -17.58
CA LEU A 82 12.53 23.74 -17.00
C LEU A 82 13.46 22.61 -16.55
N LEU A 83 14.49 22.27 -17.33
CA LEU A 83 15.49 21.27 -16.94
C LEU A 83 16.27 21.69 -15.70
N GLU A 84 16.68 22.96 -15.61
CA GLU A 84 17.35 23.49 -14.42
C GLU A 84 16.42 23.45 -13.19
N CYS A 85 15.16 23.83 -13.36
CA CYS A 85 14.12 23.75 -12.33
C CYS A 85 13.88 22.30 -11.87
N ALA A 86 13.76 21.35 -12.80
CA ALA A 86 13.64 19.92 -12.51
C ALA A 86 14.84 19.39 -11.72
N GLY A 87 16.05 19.74 -12.12
CA GLY A 87 17.27 19.39 -11.41
C GLY A 87 17.32 19.97 -9.99
N LYS A 88 16.82 21.19 -9.78
CA LYS A 88 16.69 21.77 -8.44
C LYS A 88 15.71 20.96 -7.58
N HIS A 89 14.51 20.70 -8.09
CA HIS A 89 13.48 19.94 -7.37
C HIS A 89 13.85 18.46 -7.12
N ALA A 90 14.70 17.88 -7.95
CA ALA A 90 15.29 16.56 -7.73
C ALA A 90 16.21 16.53 -6.50
N ARG A 91 16.91 17.63 -6.21
CA ARG A 91 17.83 17.75 -5.07
C ARG A 91 17.15 18.28 -3.81
N GLU A 92 16.19 19.18 -3.96
CA GLU A 92 15.51 19.88 -2.87
C GLU A 92 14.07 19.37 -2.76
N ALA A 93 13.85 18.38 -1.90
CA ALA A 93 12.52 17.87 -1.62
C ALA A 93 11.71 18.88 -0.79
N LEU A 94 10.45 19.12 -1.17
CA LEU A 94 9.52 19.83 -0.29
C LEU A 94 9.31 19.01 1.00
N PRO A 95 9.33 19.64 2.19
CA PRO A 95 9.25 18.93 3.47
C PRO A 95 7.81 18.55 3.85
N TYR A 96 6.96 18.23 2.87
CA TYR A 96 5.58 17.84 3.07
C TYR A 96 5.07 16.88 1.97
N CYS A 97 3.95 16.21 2.26
CA CYS A 97 3.28 15.33 1.31
C CYS A 97 2.62 16.16 0.21
N VAL A 98 3.09 16.01 -1.04
CA VAL A 98 2.52 16.66 -2.23
C VAL A 98 1.32 15.90 -2.83
N ARG A 99 0.79 14.90 -2.10
CA ARG A 99 -0.35 14.06 -2.51
C ARG A 99 -0.10 13.33 -3.84
N CYS A 100 1.08 12.71 -3.95
CA CYS A 100 1.45 11.89 -5.11
C CYS A 100 0.90 10.46 -5.08
N GLY A 101 0.35 10.01 -3.94
CA GLY A 101 -0.19 8.66 -3.78
C GLY A 101 0.86 7.54 -3.76
N ASP A 102 2.14 7.81 -4.03
CA ASP A 102 3.17 6.77 -4.13
C ASP A 102 3.28 5.93 -2.84
N CYS A 103 3.35 6.56 -1.66
CA CYS A 103 3.36 5.82 -0.40
C CYS A 103 2.02 5.13 -0.10
N CYS A 104 0.90 5.76 -0.48
CA CYS A 104 -0.44 5.20 -0.29
C CYS A 104 -0.66 3.92 -1.10
N ARG A 105 0.03 3.76 -2.24
CA ARG A 105 -0.01 2.54 -3.08
C ARG A 105 0.85 1.40 -2.57
N GLN A 106 1.86 1.71 -1.77
CA GLN A 106 2.79 0.72 -1.25
C GLN A 106 2.24 0.01 -0.02
N SER A 107 1.61 0.75 0.89
CA SER A 107 1.02 0.20 2.11
C SER A 107 0.08 1.22 2.73
N SER A 108 -0.98 0.74 3.38
CA SER A 108 -1.75 1.55 4.34
C SER A 108 -0.98 1.80 5.65
N PRO A 109 -1.34 2.83 6.43
CA PRO A 109 -0.69 3.10 7.71
C PRO A 109 -1.13 2.16 8.84
N THR A 110 -0.18 1.78 9.68
CA THR A 110 -0.37 1.24 11.02
C THR A 110 -0.57 2.38 12.01
N LEU A 111 -1.56 2.22 12.89
CA LEU A 111 -1.94 3.22 13.89
C LEU A 111 -1.04 3.16 15.12
N HIS A 112 -0.72 4.35 15.63
CA HIS A 112 -0.03 4.55 16.90
C HIS A 112 -1.00 4.94 18.00
N LEU A 113 -0.58 4.87 19.26
CA LEU A 113 -1.45 5.19 20.40
C LEU A 113 -2.10 6.58 20.28
N GLU A 114 -1.38 7.57 19.75
CA GLU A 114 -1.92 8.91 19.48
C GLU A 114 -3.11 8.92 18.51
N ASP A 115 -3.18 7.95 17.59
CA ASP A 115 -4.26 7.85 16.62
C ASP A 115 -5.58 7.38 17.25
N LEU A 116 -5.59 7.00 18.54
CA LEU A 116 -6.83 6.67 19.27
C LEU A 116 -7.86 7.80 19.18
N GLU A 117 -7.43 9.06 19.16
CA GLU A 117 -8.35 10.20 19.03
C GLU A 117 -9.12 10.18 17.70
N LEU A 118 -8.50 9.69 16.61
CA LEU A 118 -9.13 9.62 15.29
C LEU A 118 -10.31 8.64 15.32
N LEU A 119 -10.21 7.59 16.13
CA LEU A 119 -11.27 6.59 16.31
C LEU A 119 -12.36 7.13 17.23
N GLN A 120 -12.00 7.81 18.32
CA GLN A 120 -12.95 8.41 19.27
C GLN A 120 -13.82 9.48 18.63
N HIS A 121 -13.27 10.25 17.67
CA HIS A 121 -13.99 11.27 16.93
C HIS A 121 -14.58 10.77 15.60
N ASN A 122 -14.56 9.45 15.37
CA ASN A 122 -15.10 8.80 14.17
C ASN A 122 -14.54 9.38 12.85
N ARG A 123 -13.27 9.82 12.86
CA ARG A 123 -12.53 10.27 11.67
C ARG A 123 -12.08 9.09 10.83
N ILE A 124 -11.79 7.97 11.48
CA ILE A 124 -11.52 6.69 10.83
C ILE A 124 -12.60 5.70 11.29
N PRO A 125 -13.49 5.27 10.39
CA PRO A 125 -14.51 4.29 10.73
C PRO A 125 -13.88 2.92 11.02
N TRP A 126 -14.47 2.20 11.96
CA TRP A 126 -13.94 0.94 12.47
C TRP A 126 -13.88 -0.17 11.41
N ASN A 127 -14.82 -0.16 10.46
CA ASN A 127 -14.84 -1.08 9.35
C ASN A 127 -13.74 -0.82 8.31
N GLN A 128 -12.91 0.20 8.48
CA GLN A 128 -11.70 0.44 7.68
C GLN A 128 -10.43 0.05 8.44
N LEU A 129 -10.56 -0.64 9.57
CA LEU A 129 -9.43 -1.11 10.37
C LEU A 129 -9.33 -2.63 10.36
N VAL A 130 -8.10 -3.12 10.43
CA VAL A 130 -7.76 -4.53 10.56
C VAL A 130 -6.70 -4.69 11.65
N THR A 131 -6.84 -5.72 12.46
CA THR A 131 -5.80 -6.14 13.40
C THR A 131 -4.91 -7.19 12.74
N LEU A 132 -3.62 -6.88 12.68
CA LEU A 132 -2.56 -7.85 12.42
C LEU A 132 -2.11 -8.41 13.77
N ARG A 133 -2.28 -9.71 13.98
CA ARG A 133 -2.01 -10.33 15.28
C ARG A 133 -0.54 -10.71 15.40
N ARG A 134 -0.12 -10.92 16.65
CA ARG A 134 1.18 -11.51 16.98
C ARG A 134 1.41 -12.78 16.16
N GLY A 135 2.64 -12.95 15.70
CA GLY A 135 3.07 -14.06 14.86
C GLY A 135 2.76 -13.86 13.38
N GLU A 136 1.88 -12.94 12.98
CA GLU A 136 1.59 -12.78 11.55
C GLU A 136 2.80 -12.20 10.78
N PRO A 137 3.09 -12.69 9.56
CA PRO A 137 4.16 -12.16 8.73
C PRO A 137 3.75 -10.81 8.14
N VAL A 138 4.68 -9.86 8.18
CA VAL A 138 4.52 -8.51 7.65
C VAL A 138 5.77 -8.11 6.88
N ARG A 139 5.59 -7.22 5.89
CA ARG A 139 6.69 -6.63 5.13
C ARG A 139 6.86 -5.18 5.58
N SER A 140 8.08 -4.79 5.92
CA SER A 140 8.39 -3.38 6.15
C SER A 140 8.55 -2.68 4.80
N PRO A 141 8.00 -1.47 4.61
CA PRO A 141 8.36 -0.64 3.46
C PRO A 141 9.85 -0.22 3.48
N LEU A 142 10.48 -0.22 4.66
CA LEU A 142 11.89 0.17 4.85
C LEU A 142 12.87 -1.01 4.71
N GLU A 143 12.42 -2.20 5.12
CA GLU A 143 13.22 -3.42 5.09
C GLU A 143 12.49 -4.43 4.20
N GLU A 144 13.01 -4.70 2.99
CA GLU A 144 12.38 -5.58 1.99
C GLU A 144 12.21 -7.05 2.45
N GLN A 145 12.51 -7.35 3.70
CA GLN A 145 12.41 -8.66 4.33
C GLN A 145 11.06 -8.83 5.02
N VAL A 146 10.55 -10.06 4.98
CA VAL A 146 9.40 -10.46 5.79
C VAL A 146 9.88 -10.67 7.21
N PHE A 147 9.19 -10.06 8.18
CA PHE A 147 9.41 -10.31 9.59
C PHE A 147 8.09 -10.69 10.26
N TYR A 148 8.19 -11.33 11.42
CA TYR A 148 7.04 -11.81 12.19
C TYR A 148 6.74 -10.84 13.32
N LEU A 149 5.47 -10.47 13.48
CA LEU A 149 5.05 -9.53 14.52
C LEU A 149 5.27 -10.12 15.92
N LEU A 150 5.99 -9.38 16.78
CA LEU A 150 6.14 -9.75 18.20
C LEU A 150 4.87 -9.43 19.00
N ASP A 151 4.14 -8.40 18.57
CA ASP A 151 2.93 -7.89 19.19
C ASP A 151 1.91 -7.49 18.11
N GLU A 152 0.65 -7.35 18.47
CA GLU A 152 -0.39 -6.93 17.53
C GLU A 152 -0.18 -5.51 17.00
N ARG A 153 -0.78 -5.25 15.83
CA ARG A 153 -0.80 -3.94 15.17
C ARG A 153 -2.17 -3.68 14.59
N ILE A 154 -2.72 -2.48 14.82
CA ILE A 154 -3.93 -2.04 14.13
C ILE A 154 -3.53 -1.24 12.90
N LYS A 155 -4.06 -1.61 11.74
CA LYS A 155 -3.75 -1.00 10.45
C LYS A 155 -5.03 -0.52 9.77
N ILE A 156 -4.93 0.57 9.01
CA ILE A 156 -5.97 0.90 8.02
C ILE A 156 -6.00 -0.21 6.96
N ARG A 157 -7.19 -0.56 6.46
CA ARG A 157 -7.36 -1.55 5.40
C ARG A 157 -6.73 -1.11 4.08
N GLU A 158 -6.33 -2.10 3.31
CA GLU A 158 -5.94 -1.94 1.92
C GLU A 158 -7.14 -2.27 1.02
N LYS A 159 -7.12 -1.77 -0.21
CA LYS A 159 -8.12 -2.09 -1.23
C LYS A 159 -8.06 -3.59 -1.55
N PRO A 160 -9.20 -4.21 -1.92
CA PRO A 160 -9.20 -5.60 -2.37
C PRO A 160 -8.15 -5.85 -3.46
N ASP A 161 -7.42 -6.96 -3.34
CA ASP A 161 -6.40 -7.40 -4.29
C ASP A 161 -5.22 -6.43 -4.53
N ALA A 162 -5.10 -5.36 -3.73
CA ALA A 162 -4.03 -4.38 -3.81
C ALA A 162 -3.44 -4.08 -2.43
N GLN A 163 -2.21 -3.57 -2.40
CA GLN A 163 -1.58 -3.05 -1.18
C GLN A 163 -1.91 -1.56 -0.94
N GLU A 164 -2.77 -1.01 -1.79
CA GLU A 164 -3.13 0.39 -1.78
C GLU A 164 -4.07 0.70 -0.61
N CYS A 165 -3.80 1.78 0.12
CA CYS A 165 -4.67 2.26 1.19
C CYS A 165 -6.10 2.50 0.68
N VAL A 166 -7.09 2.03 1.44
CA VAL A 166 -8.52 2.20 1.10
C VAL A 166 -8.96 3.67 0.97
N PHE A 167 -8.23 4.60 1.61
CA PHE A 167 -8.49 6.04 1.52
C PHE A 167 -7.74 6.75 0.38
N LEU A 168 -7.04 6.04 -0.50
CA LEU A 168 -6.55 6.63 -1.75
C LEU A 168 -7.72 6.71 -2.73
N GLY A 169 -8.06 7.93 -3.18
CA GLY A 169 -9.18 8.16 -4.09
C GLY A 169 -9.07 7.34 -5.38
N GLU A 170 -10.22 6.93 -5.93
CA GLU A 170 -10.29 6.23 -7.21
C GLU A 170 -9.92 7.14 -8.39
N GLU A 171 -10.33 8.41 -8.30
CA GLU A 171 -10.02 9.44 -9.28
C GLU A 171 -8.98 10.42 -8.70
N GLY A 172 -7.71 10.14 -9.00
CA GLY A 172 -6.57 10.97 -8.61
C GLY A 172 -5.93 10.55 -7.30
N ASP A 173 -4.63 10.83 -7.19
CA ASP A 173 -3.72 10.43 -6.11
C ASP A 173 -4.02 11.07 -4.73
N SER A 174 -5.27 11.50 -4.51
CA SER A 174 -5.68 12.26 -3.34
C SER A 174 -6.10 11.34 -2.18
N CYS A 175 -5.57 11.63 -1.00
CA CYS A 175 -5.98 10.97 0.23
C CYS A 175 -7.31 11.58 0.70
N LEU A 176 -8.33 10.73 0.87
CA LEU A 176 -9.68 11.12 1.28
C LEU A 176 -9.77 11.59 2.74
N ILE A 177 -8.77 11.25 3.56
CA ILE A 177 -8.66 11.64 4.97
C ILE A 177 -7.41 12.49 5.23
N TYR A 178 -6.98 13.31 4.25
CA TYR A 178 -5.66 13.98 4.35
C TYR A 178 -5.49 14.83 5.62
N GLU A 179 -6.53 15.53 6.06
CA GLU A 179 -6.49 16.34 7.29
C GLU A 179 -6.49 15.47 8.55
N ASP A 180 -7.17 14.32 8.52
CA ASP A 180 -7.31 13.36 9.62
C ASP A 180 -6.33 12.16 9.47
N ARG A 181 -5.21 12.37 8.75
CA ARG A 181 -4.29 11.29 8.41
C ARG A 181 -3.57 10.75 9.66
N PRO A 182 -3.38 9.42 9.81
CA PRO A 182 -2.68 8.83 10.96
C PRO A 182 -1.25 9.33 11.15
N LEU A 183 -0.70 9.15 12.35
CA LEU A 183 0.65 9.55 12.72
C LEU A 183 1.70 8.97 11.77
N GLN A 184 1.55 7.71 11.35
CA GLN A 184 2.45 7.12 10.36
C GLN A 184 2.39 7.84 9.02
N CYS A 185 1.22 8.24 8.52
CA CYS A 185 1.13 9.04 7.30
C CYS A 185 1.78 10.42 7.45
N ARG A 186 1.73 11.03 8.64
CA ARG A 186 2.39 12.32 8.93
C ARG A 186 3.92 12.18 8.96
N ALA A 187 4.43 11.07 9.47
CA ALA A 187 5.85 10.76 9.55
C ALA A 187 6.41 10.13 8.24
N GLN A 188 5.56 9.58 7.37
CA GLN A 188 5.98 8.98 6.12
C GLN A 188 6.45 10.04 5.11
N ALA A 189 7.73 10.39 5.20
CA ALA A 189 8.40 11.26 4.26
C ALA A 189 9.12 10.42 3.20
N CYS A 190 8.62 10.40 1.95
CA CYS A 190 9.30 9.74 0.83
C CYS A 190 10.62 10.42 0.41
N TRP A 191 11.06 11.42 1.16
CA TRP A 191 12.33 12.13 1.02
C TRP A 191 13.24 11.96 2.23
N ASP A 192 12.74 11.41 3.34
CA ASP A 192 13.48 11.24 4.60
C ASP A 192 12.87 10.09 5.41
N GLU A 193 13.65 9.04 5.64
CA GLU A 193 13.19 7.85 6.39
C GLU A 193 13.27 8.06 7.91
N GLU A 194 14.03 9.05 8.40
CA GLU A 194 14.29 9.22 9.83
C GLU A 194 13.01 9.44 10.65
N PRO A 195 12.04 10.28 10.23
CA PRO A 195 10.80 10.44 10.99
C PRO A 195 10.00 9.14 11.13
N ALA A 196 9.97 8.32 10.07
CA ALA A 196 9.30 7.02 10.11
C ALA A 196 10.07 6.02 11.00
N ARG A 197 11.40 6.08 10.99
CA ARG A 197 12.29 5.25 11.83
C ARG A 197 12.17 5.61 13.32
N GLU A 198 12.04 6.88 13.66
CA GLU A 198 11.81 7.29 15.05
C GLU A 198 10.41 6.94 15.51
N LEU A 199 9.41 7.12 14.64
CA LEU A 199 8.04 6.73 14.94
C LEU A 199 7.89 5.23 15.20
N SER A 200 8.64 4.36 14.49
CA SER A 200 8.54 2.90 14.66
C SER A 200 8.97 2.40 16.05
N LYS A 201 9.67 3.25 16.82
CA LYS A 201 10.05 2.99 18.22
C LYS A 201 8.95 3.38 19.22
N GLN A 202 7.92 4.10 18.78
CA GLN A 202 6.82 4.53 19.63
C GLN A 202 5.76 3.44 19.80
N PRO A 203 4.95 3.48 20.87
CA PRO A 203 3.87 2.53 21.08
C PRO A 203 2.86 2.54 19.93
N TYR A 204 2.49 1.34 19.49
CA TYR A 204 1.41 1.12 18.54
C TYR A 204 0.06 1.10 19.25
N LEU A 205 -1.00 1.43 18.51
CA LEU A 205 -2.35 1.28 19.01
C LEU A 205 -2.70 -0.21 19.11
N THR A 206 -3.29 -0.59 20.24
CA THR A 206 -3.73 -1.97 20.51
C THR A 206 -5.26 -2.05 20.64
N ARG A 207 -5.82 -3.25 20.52
CA ARG A 207 -7.24 -3.51 20.81
C ARG A 207 -7.55 -3.19 22.28
N ARG A 208 -6.59 -3.37 23.19
CA ARG A 208 -6.75 -2.99 24.59
C ARG A 208 -7.04 -1.50 24.76
N ASP A 209 -6.35 -0.64 24.01
CA ASP A 209 -6.56 0.81 24.07
C ASP A 209 -7.97 1.21 23.57
N ILE A 210 -8.43 0.54 22.51
CA ILE A 210 -9.78 0.74 21.93
C ILE A 210 -10.88 0.25 22.89
N PHE A 211 -10.70 -0.92 23.49
CA PHE A 211 -11.74 -1.62 24.26
C PHE A 211 -11.59 -1.53 25.77
N GLN A 212 -10.70 -0.67 26.30
CA GLN A 212 -10.41 -0.54 27.73
C GLN A 212 -11.63 -0.34 28.64
N GLY A 213 -12.75 0.18 28.11
CA GLY A 213 -14.00 0.38 28.86
C GLY A 213 -14.97 -0.79 28.84
N VAL A 214 -14.63 -1.90 28.17
CA VAL A 214 -15.54 -3.03 27.93
C VAL A 214 -14.81 -4.36 28.22
N GLU A 215 -14.75 -4.75 29.50
CA GLU A 215 -14.00 -5.93 29.96
C GLU A 215 -14.37 -7.22 29.20
N LEU A 216 -15.67 -7.44 28.97
CA LEU A 216 -16.16 -8.59 28.20
C LEU A 216 -15.50 -8.67 26.80
N MET A 217 -15.28 -7.54 26.13
CA MET A 217 -14.62 -7.54 24.82
C MET A 217 -13.15 -7.96 24.92
N LEU A 218 -12.44 -7.50 25.96
CA LEU A 218 -11.05 -7.87 26.21
C LEU A 218 -10.92 -9.37 26.52
N GLU A 219 -11.81 -9.92 27.33
CA GLU A 219 -11.87 -11.35 27.63
C GLU A 219 -12.10 -12.19 26.37
N LEU A 220 -13.05 -11.79 25.52
CA LEU A 220 -13.36 -12.50 24.27
C LEU A 220 -12.22 -12.41 23.26
N ILE A 221 -11.55 -11.25 23.16
CA ILE A 221 -10.35 -11.07 22.34
C ILE A 221 -9.22 -11.98 22.82
N ALA A 222 -8.97 -12.02 24.13
CA ALA A 222 -7.93 -12.86 24.71
C ALA A 222 -8.23 -14.36 24.49
N GLU A 223 -9.48 -14.78 24.64
CA GLU A 223 -9.87 -16.16 24.40
C GLU A 223 -9.78 -16.55 22.92
N HIS A 224 -10.13 -15.63 22.02
CA HIS A 224 -9.91 -15.79 20.58
C HIS A 224 -8.42 -15.98 20.27
N ASP A 225 -7.55 -15.08 20.75
CA ASP A 225 -6.12 -15.15 20.47
C ASP A 225 -5.49 -16.43 21.04
N ARG A 226 -5.99 -16.93 22.18
CA ARG A 226 -5.53 -18.19 22.77
C ARG A 226 -5.91 -19.42 21.94
N ARG A 227 -7.11 -19.45 21.36
CA ARG A 227 -7.63 -20.62 20.61
C ARG A 227 -7.42 -20.56 19.11
N CYS A 228 -7.14 -19.37 18.59
CA CYS A 228 -7.08 -19.09 17.16
C CYS A 228 -5.80 -18.33 16.80
N SER A 229 -4.70 -18.54 17.53
CA SER A 229 -3.43 -17.85 17.26
C SER A 229 -2.91 -18.14 15.84
N PHE A 230 -2.11 -17.23 15.30
CA PHE A 230 -1.39 -17.50 14.05
C PHE A 230 -0.41 -18.66 14.21
N ASP A 231 0.25 -18.76 15.36
CA ASP A 231 1.22 -19.84 15.64
C ASP A 231 0.58 -21.23 15.50
N GLN A 232 -0.63 -21.44 16.03
CA GLN A 232 -1.37 -22.70 15.89
C GLN A 232 -1.71 -23.01 14.43
N LEU A 233 -2.12 -21.99 13.67
CA LEU A 233 -2.38 -22.14 12.24
C LEU A 233 -1.11 -22.52 11.47
N ASN A 234 -0.01 -21.82 11.76
CA ASN A 234 1.29 -22.05 11.13
C ASN A 234 1.84 -23.45 11.45
N GLU A 235 1.78 -23.88 12.70
CA GLU A 235 2.16 -25.24 13.11
C GLU A 235 1.35 -26.31 12.39
N ALA A 236 0.03 -26.11 12.25
CA ALA A 236 -0.83 -27.05 11.53
C ALA A 236 -0.45 -27.17 10.04
N PHE A 237 -0.10 -26.07 9.37
CA PHE A 237 0.38 -26.12 7.97
C PHE A 237 1.78 -26.71 7.83
N LEU A 238 2.69 -26.46 8.79
CA LEU A 238 4.00 -27.12 8.82
C LEU A 238 3.85 -28.64 8.97
N GLN A 239 2.95 -29.09 9.83
CA GLN A 239 2.65 -30.51 10.02
C GLN A 239 2.03 -31.12 8.75
N LEU A 240 1.06 -30.44 8.13
CA LEU A 240 0.44 -30.86 6.86
C LEU A 240 1.47 -31.07 5.74
N GLN A 241 2.47 -30.19 5.68
CA GLN A 241 3.57 -30.33 4.73
C GLN A 241 4.47 -31.52 5.08
N ALA A 242 4.79 -31.71 6.36
CA ALA A 242 5.69 -32.76 6.84
C ALA A 242 5.11 -34.18 6.69
N ASP A 243 3.79 -34.33 6.84
CA ASP A 243 3.10 -35.62 6.72
C ASP A 243 2.42 -35.84 5.35
N HIS A 244 2.70 -34.98 4.37
CA HIS A 244 2.16 -35.08 3.02
C HIS A 244 0.62 -35.09 2.95
N GLY A 245 -0.05 -34.40 3.88
CA GLY A 245 -1.50 -34.17 3.85
C GLY A 245 -2.31 -35.01 4.82
N GLU A 246 -1.69 -35.88 5.62
CA GLU A 246 -2.39 -36.73 6.60
C GLU A 246 -3.10 -35.90 7.69
N SER A 247 -2.61 -34.71 8.02
CA SER A 247 -3.19 -33.81 9.02
C SER A 247 -4.19 -32.78 8.48
N ILE A 248 -4.74 -32.98 7.27
CA ILE A 248 -5.69 -32.04 6.65
C ILE A 248 -6.91 -31.73 7.51
N ASP A 249 -7.45 -32.73 8.21
CA ASP A 249 -8.62 -32.57 9.08
C ASP A 249 -8.32 -31.64 10.27
N ALA A 250 -7.08 -31.60 10.75
CA ALA A 250 -6.68 -30.68 11.82
C ALA A 250 -6.71 -29.22 11.33
N VAL A 251 -6.22 -28.96 10.12
CA VAL A 251 -6.28 -27.63 9.49
C VAL A 251 -7.74 -27.22 9.26
N LEU A 252 -8.55 -28.09 8.66
CA LEU A 252 -9.98 -27.81 8.43
C LEU A 252 -10.74 -27.57 9.74
N GLY A 253 -10.42 -28.33 10.79
CA GLY A 253 -10.97 -28.14 12.13
C GLY A 253 -10.65 -26.77 12.72
N LEU A 254 -9.41 -26.28 12.59
CA LEU A 254 -9.02 -24.94 13.01
C LEU A 254 -9.80 -23.86 12.24
N LEU A 255 -9.87 -23.98 10.92
CA LEU A 255 -10.60 -23.04 10.05
C LEU A 255 -12.08 -22.98 10.41
N GLN A 256 -12.72 -24.12 10.66
CA GLN A 256 -14.13 -24.19 11.02
C GLN A 256 -14.38 -23.65 12.42
N TYR A 257 -13.53 -23.98 13.39
CA TYR A 257 -13.65 -23.50 14.76
C TYR A 257 -13.57 -21.97 14.82
N GLU A 258 -12.56 -21.40 14.19
CA GLU A 258 -12.30 -19.96 14.18
C GLU A 258 -13.47 -19.19 13.53
N ASP A 259 -13.95 -19.68 12.40
CA ASP A 259 -15.10 -19.12 11.72
C ASP A 259 -16.39 -19.17 12.56
N HIS A 260 -16.67 -20.32 13.18
CA HIS A 260 -17.82 -20.46 14.06
C HIS A 260 -17.70 -19.50 15.25
N PHE A 261 -16.52 -19.42 15.87
CA PHE A 261 -16.26 -18.55 17.01
C PHE A 261 -16.57 -17.08 16.68
N ARG A 262 -16.00 -16.54 15.59
CA ARG A 262 -16.18 -15.12 15.24
C ARG A 262 -17.63 -14.80 14.88
N HIS A 263 -18.31 -15.66 14.13
CA HIS A 263 -19.69 -15.39 13.69
C HIS A 263 -20.70 -15.59 14.81
N PHE A 264 -20.51 -16.62 15.65
CA PHE A 264 -21.35 -16.83 16.82
C PHE A 264 -21.30 -15.62 17.76
N LEU A 265 -20.10 -15.16 18.12
CA LEU A 265 -19.95 -13.99 18.99
C LEU A 265 -20.48 -12.71 18.34
N ALA A 266 -20.26 -12.53 17.03
CA ALA A 266 -20.80 -11.40 16.30
C ALA A 266 -22.33 -11.36 16.38
N GLU A 267 -22.99 -12.50 16.22
CA GLU A 267 -24.44 -12.62 16.32
C GLU A 267 -24.95 -12.36 17.74
N GLN A 268 -24.30 -12.93 18.76
CA GLN A 268 -24.70 -12.77 20.16
C GLN A 268 -24.56 -11.32 20.63
N LEU A 269 -23.48 -10.64 20.23
CA LEU A 269 -23.16 -9.27 20.66
C LEU A 269 -23.61 -8.19 19.68
N LYS A 270 -24.24 -8.58 18.56
CA LYS A 270 -24.67 -7.67 17.48
C LYS A 270 -23.52 -6.82 16.93
N ILE A 271 -22.35 -7.43 16.79
CA ILE A 271 -21.17 -6.81 16.18
C ILE A 271 -21.37 -6.82 14.66
N PRO A 272 -21.24 -5.66 13.98
CA PRO A 272 -21.24 -5.61 12.52
C PRO A 272 -20.15 -6.49 11.91
N THR A 273 -20.49 -7.27 10.89
CA THR A 273 -19.57 -8.24 10.25
C THR A 273 -18.31 -7.56 9.68
N ASP A 274 -18.44 -6.33 9.20
CA ASP A 274 -17.35 -5.53 8.64
C ASP A 274 -16.36 -5.01 9.71
N ASN A 275 -16.71 -5.09 11.00
CA ASN A 275 -15.84 -4.76 12.13
C ASN A 275 -15.06 -5.97 12.68
N LEU A 276 -15.33 -7.19 12.20
CA LEU A 276 -14.74 -8.40 12.80
C LEU A 276 -13.22 -8.45 12.64
N GLU A 277 -12.65 -7.90 11.56
CA GLU A 277 -11.20 -7.90 11.41
C GLU A 277 -10.50 -6.90 12.32
N LEU A 278 -11.16 -5.85 12.79
CA LEU A 278 -10.62 -5.01 13.87
C LEU A 278 -10.59 -5.81 15.18
N ILE A 279 -11.64 -6.57 15.49
CA ILE A 279 -11.80 -7.22 16.79
C ILE A 279 -11.00 -8.51 16.88
N PHE A 280 -11.12 -9.39 15.88
CA PHE A 280 -10.53 -10.73 15.87
C PHE A 280 -9.33 -10.86 14.92
N GLY A 281 -8.99 -9.79 14.18
CA GLY A 281 -7.98 -9.86 13.13
C GLY A 281 -8.47 -10.59 11.88
N ARG A 282 -7.54 -10.76 10.93
CA ARG A 282 -7.78 -11.54 9.71
C ARG A 282 -8.26 -12.95 10.05
N SER A 283 -9.27 -13.44 9.34
CA SER A 283 -9.75 -14.82 9.50
C SER A 283 -8.64 -15.81 9.22
N HIS A 284 -8.70 -17.00 9.84
CA HIS A 284 -7.77 -18.06 9.45
C HIS A 284 -7.89 -18.34 7.95
N SER A 285 -9.11 -18.41 7.42
CA SER A 285 -9.36 -18.56 5.98
C SER A 285 -8.68 -17.47 5.13
N GLY A 286 -8.69 -16.21 5.61
CA GLY A 286 -8.01 -15.10 4.96
C GLY A 286 -6.48 -15.13 5.09
N LEU A 287 -5.94 -15.92 6.02
CA LEU A 287 -4.51 -16.14 6.21
C LEU A 287 -4.00 -17.39 5.47
N VAL A 288 -4.87 -18.31 5.06
CA VAL A 288 -4.52 -19.52 4.29
C VAL A 288 -3.67 -19.24 3.03
N PRO A 289 -3.86 -18.13 2.28
CA PRO A 289 -2.99 -17.79 1.15
C PRO A 289 -1.50 -17.69 1.49
N LEU A 290 -1.14 -17.36 2.75
CA LEU A 290 0.26 -17.33 3.21
C LEU A 290 0.95 -18.69 3.11
N PHE A 291 0.16 -19.77 3.08
CA PHE A 291 0.64 -21.15 2.98
C PHE A 291 0.50 -21.72 1.56
N GLY A 292 0.11 -20.91 0.58
CA GLY A 292 -0.07 -21.34 -0.81
C GLY A 292 -1.37 -22.07 -1.10
N PHE A 293 -2.40 -21.87 -0.27
CA PHE A 293 -3.72 -22.47 -0.44
C PHE A 293 -4.83 -21.41 -0.41
N ARG A 294 -6.05 -21.81 -0.77
CA ARG A 294 -7.29 -21.07 -0.51
C ARG A 294 -8.34 -22.02 0.06
N VAL A 295 -9.32 -21.46 0.77
CA VAL A 295 -10.46 -22.19 1.29
C VAL A 295 -11.64 -22.02 0.34
N VAL A 296 -12.19 -23.13 -0.15
CA VAL A 296 -13.40 -23.14 -0.99
C VAL A 296 -14.54 -23.75 -0.18
N PRO A 297 -15.68 -23.04 0.00
CA PRO A 297 -16.87 -23.63 0.58
C PRO A 297 -17.51 -24.62 -0.41
N GLU A 298 -17.95 -25.76 0.09
CA GLU A 298 -18.68 -26.77 -0.67
C GLU A 298 -20.20 -26.63 -0.43
N PRO A 299 -21.07 -27.11 -1.34
CA PRO A 299 -22.53 -26.97 -1.22
C PRO A 299 -23.14 -27.62 0.03
N ASP A 300 -22.47 -28.59 0.62
CA ASP A 300 -22.88 -29.28 1.85
C ASP A 300 -22.45 -28.54 3.13
N GLY A 301 -21.83 -27.37 3.00
CA GLY A 301 -21.33 -26.57 4.10
C GLY A 301 -19.93 -26.97 4.58
N THR A 302 -19.33 -28.01 3.99
CA THR A 302 -17.92 -28.35 4.24
C THR A 302 -16.98 -27.39 3.53
N ARG A 303 -15.69 -27.49 3.83
CA ARG A 303 -14.64 -26.64 3.27
C ARG A 303 -13.54 -27.50 2.70
N ARG A 304 -13.00 -27.06 1.57
CA ARG A 304 -11.88 -27.71 0.90
C ARG A 304 -10.71 -26.75 0.77
N LEU A 305 -9.51 -27.25 1.02
CA LEU A 305 -8.27 -26.55 0.67
C LEU A 305 -7.91 -26.82 -0.78
N VAL A 306 -7.60 -25.77 -1.52
CA VAL A 306 -7.12 -25.83 -2.91
C VAL A 306 -5.85 -25.02 -3.07
N PRO A 307 -4.93 -25.37 -3.97
CA PRO A 307 -3.73 -24.56 -4.23
C PRO A 307 -4.09 -23.13 -4.63
N ASP A 308 -3.30 -22.16 -4.16
CA ASP A 308 -3.40 -20.78 -4.57
C ASP A 308 -2.54 -20.51 -5.81
N GLU A 309 -3.16 -20.60 -6.99
CA GLU A 309 -2.52 -20.30 -8.29
C GLU A 309 -2.02 -18.85 -8.44
N THR A 310 -2.32 -17.94 -7.50
CA THR A 310 -1.79 -16.56 -7.53
C THR A 310 -0.44 -16.42 -6.85
N ASN A 311 0.00 -17.44 -6.09
CA ASN A 311 1.23 -17.39 -5.30
C ASN A 311 2.51 -17.72 -6.09
N GLU A 312 2.40 -18.06 -7.38
CA GLU A 312 3.57 -18.32 -8.25
C GLU A 312 4.35 -17.03 -8.64
N LYS A 313 3.90 -15.83 -8.22
CA LYS A 313 4.43 -14.54 -8.70
C LYS A 313 4.69 -13.47 -7.62
N ARG A 314 4.69 -13.79 -6.32
CA ARG A 314 4.95 -12.81 -5.25
C ARG A 314 6.26 -13.06 -4.51
#